data_AF-A0A525VLK0-F1
#
_entry.id   AF-A0A525VLK0-F1
#
_cell.length_a   1.000
_cell.length_b   1.000
_cell.length_c   1.000
_cell.angle_alpha   90.00
_cell.angle_beta   90.00
_cell.angle_gamma   90.00
#
_symmetry.space_group_name_H-M   'P 1'
#
loop_
_entity.id
_entity.type
_entity.pdbx_description
1 polymer ?
#
loop_
_entity_poly.entity_id
_entity_poly.type
_entity_poly.pdbx_seq_one_letter_code
_entity_poly.pdbx_strand_id
1 'polypeptide(L)' 'LSISDITVRHHLTRIFDKLGVANRQKLLISAYHLGLVDLPTSAQASPIYSSPA' A
#
# COMPACT_ATOMS: atom_id res chain seq x y z
N LEU A 1 6.38 12.35 -0.09
CA LEU A 1 5.51 13.01 -1.09
C LEU A 1 4.95 14.25 -0.43
N SER A 2 5.38 15.45 -0.83
CA SER A 2 4.95 16.71 -0.21
C SER A 2 3.63 17.19 -0.82
N ILE A 3 2.53 16.51 -0.48
CA ILE A 3 1.17 16.83 -0.96
C ILE A 3 0.18 16.86 0.20
N SER A 4 -0.96 17.55 -0.01
CA SER A 4 -2.02 17.64 1.00
C SER A 4 -2.80 16.33 1.16
N ASP A 5 -3.42 16.12 2.32
CA ASP A 5 -4.35 15.01 2.58
C ASP A 5 -5.51 14.95 1.58
N ILE A 6 -6.02 16.10 1.15
CA ILE A 6 -7.11 16.18 0.17
C ILE A 6 -6.64 15.59 -1.16
N THR A 7 -5.42 15.93 -1.58
CA THR A 7 -4.78 15.39 -2.79
C THR A 7 -4.60 13.87 -2.67
N VAL A 8 -4.13 13.37 -1.52
CA VAL A 8 -4.00 11.93 -1.26
C VAL A 8 -5.34 11.21 -1.40
N ARG A 9 -6.41 11.75 -0.80
CA ARG A 9 -7.76 11.17 -0.87
C ARG A 9 -8.25 11.10 -2.31
N HIS A 10 -8.06 12.17 -3.08
CA HIS A 10 -8.44 12.20 -4.49
C HIS A 10 -7.71 11.13 -5.31
N HIS A 11 -6.40 10.98 -5.10
CA HIS A 11 -5.62 9.93 -5.76
C HIS A 11 -6.12 8.53 -5.40
N LEU A 12 -6.38 8.27 -4.12
CA LEU A 12 -6.90 6.96 -3.69
C LEU A 12 -8.27 6.65 -4.32
N THR A 13 -9.20 7.60 -4.34
CA THR A 13 -10.50 7.41 -5.01
C THR A 13 -10.31 7.10 -6.49
N ARG A 14 -9.45 7.84 -7.20
CA ARG A 14 -9.16 7.59 -8.62
C ARG A 14 -8.54 6.21 -8.87
N ILE A 15 -7.68 5.73 -7.96
CA ILE A 15 -7.10 4.38 -8.04
C ILE A 15 -8.18 3.32 -7.80
N PHE A 16 -9.05 3.55 -6.80
CA PHE A 16 -10.18 2.66 -6.50
C PHE A 16 -11.12 2.52 -7.69
N ASP A 17 -11.49 3.63 -8.33
CA ASP A 17 -12.36 3.65 -9.50
C ASP A 17 -11.75 2.87 -10.67
N LYS A 18 -10.45 3.05 -10.93
CA LYS A 18 -9.73 2.35 -12.00
C LYS A 18 -9.67 0.83 -11.80
N LEU A 19 -9.64 0.38 -10.55
CA LEU A 19 -9.55 -1.03 -10.20
C LEU A 19 -10.91 -1.64 -9.82
N GLY A 20 -11.99 -0.84 -9.81
CA GLY A 20 -13.32 -1.29 -9.42
C GLY A 20 -13.42 -1.75 -7.97
N VAL A 21 -12.59 -1.21 -7.07
CA VAL A 21 -12.51 -1.63 -5.66
C VAL A 21 -13.09 -0.58 -4.72
N ALA A 22 -13.80 -1.03 -3.67
CA ALA A 22 -14.50 -0.11 -2.75
C ALA A 22 -13.64 0.41 -1.60
N ASN A 23 -12.49 -0.22 -1.32
CA ASN A 23 -11.68 0.11 -0.15
C ASN A 23 -10.22 -0.34 -0.30
N ARG A 24 -9.39 0.05 0.66
CA ARG A 24 -7.95 -0.24 0.69
C ARG A 24 -7.64 -1.74 0.77
N GLN A 25 -8.45 -2.53 1.48
CA GLN A 25 -8.22 -3.97 1.60
C GLN A 25 -8.42 -4.67 0.25
N LYS A 26 -9.53 -4.38 -0.43
CA LYS A 26 -9.80 -4.89 -1.78
C LYS A 26 -8.76 -4.40 -2.80
N LEU A 27 -8.31 -3.15 -2.67
CA LEU A 27 -7.20 -2.62 -3.46
C LEU A 27 -5.94 -3.49 -3.31
N LEU A 28 -5.53 -3.76 -2.06
CA LEU A 28 -4.31 -4.53 -1.79
C LEU A 28 -4.38 -5.95 -2.36
N ILE A 29 -5.51 -6.64 -2.15
CA ILE A 29 -5.75 -7.97 -2.70
C ILE A 29 -5.69 -7.95 -4.23
N SER A 30 -6.34 -6.97 -4.86
CA SER A 30 -6.34 -6.84 -6.32
C SER A 30 -4.96 -6.54 -6.87
N ALA A 31 -4.21 -5.65 -6.22
CA ALA A 31 -2.84 -5.31 -6.60
C ALA A 31 -1.91 -6.54 -6.49
N TYR A 32 -2.09 -7.38 -5.48
CA TYR A 32 -1.37 -8.65 -5.35
C TYR A 32 -1.72 -9.63 -6.50
N HIS A 33 -3.00 -9.81 -6.80
CA HIS A 33 -3.43 -10.67 -7.92
C HIS A 33 -2.93 -10.17 -9.29
N LEU A 34 -2.78 -8.85 -9.45
CA LEU A 34 -2.22 -8.23 -10.65
C LEU A 34 -0.69 -8.24 -10.70
N GLY A 35 0.00 -8.74 -9.66
CA GLY A 35 1.46 -8.72 -9.57
C GLY A 35 2.06 -7.32 -9.42
N LEU A 36 1.28 -6.34 -8.94
CA LEU A 36 1.73 -4.97 -8.70
C LEU A 36 2.46 -4.81 -7.35
N VAL A 37 2.24 -5.73 -6.43
CA VAL A 37 2.86 -5.75 -5.10
C VAL A 37 3.16 -7.18 -4.70
N ASP A 38 4.37 -7.38 -4.17
CA ASP A 38 4.72 -8.62 -3.49
C ASP A 38 4.27 -8.55 -2.04
N LEU A 39 3.76 -9.67 -1.53
CA LEU A 39 3.59 -9.83 -0.09
C LEU A 39 4.98 -9.92 0.52
N PRO A 40 5.29 -9.15 1.58
CA PRO A 40 6.54 -9.31 2.28
C PRO A 40 6.58 -10.74 2.85
N THR A 41 7.33 -11.64 2.21
CA THR A 41 7.69 -12.91 2.79
C THR A 41 8.38 -12.62 4.12
N SER A 42 8.01 -13.34 5.18
CA SER A 42 8.52 -13.14 6.55
C SER A 42 10.05 -13.18 6.67
N ALA A 43 10.77 -13.58 5.62
CA ALA A 43 12.22 -13.49 5.50
C ALA A 43 12.77 -12.05 5.41
N GLN A 44 11.93 -11.03 5.16
CA GLN A 44 12.34 -9.60 5.16
C GLN A 44 12.05 -8.87 6.48
N ALA A 45 11.71 -9.61 7.55
CA ALA A 45 11.75 -9.07 8.91
C ALA A 45 13.21 -8.94 9.39
N SER A 46 13.99 -8.06 8.77
CA SER A 46 15.26 -7.64 9.37
C SER A 46 14.95 -6.84 10.64
N PRO A 47 15.45 -7.24 11.82
CA PRO A 47 15.19 -6.55 13.07
C PRO A 47 16.02 -5.26 13.10
N ILE A 48 15.52 -4.18 12.49
CA ILE A 48 16.04 -2.83 12.74
C ILE A 48 15.37 -2.32 14.03
N TYR A 49 15.64 -3.04 15.12
CA TYR A 49 15.58 -2.48 16.46
C TYR A 49 16.85 -2.92 17.19
N SER A 50 18.00 -2.62 16.59
CA SER A 50 19.23 -2.50 17.34
C SER A 50 19.21 -1.14 18.01
N SER A 51 18.73 -1.11 19.26
CA SER A 51 19.16 -0.10 20.22
C SER A 51 20.69 -0.22 20.39
N PRO A 52 21.40 0.92 20.48
CA PRO A 52 22.31 1.02 21.61
C PRO A 52 22.38 2.43 22.23
N ALA A 53 22.59 2.38 23.56
CA ALA A 53 23.13 3.40 24.47
C ALA A 53 22.26 4.62 24.82
#